data_AF-A0A972P6R1-F1
#
_entry.id   AF-A0A972P6R1-F1
#
_cell.length_a   1.000
_cell.length_b   1.000
_cell.length_c   1.000
_cell.angle_alpha   90.00
_cell.angle_beta   90.00
_cell.angle_gamma   90.00
#
_symmetry.space_group_name_H-M   'P 1'
#
loop_
_entity.id
_entity.type
_entity.pdbx_description
1 polymer ?
#
loop_
_entity_poly.entity_id
_entity_poly.type
_entity_poly.pdbx_seq_one_letter_code
_entity_poly.pdbx_strand_id
1 'polypeptide(L)' 'MAQPVIDDSHHELRRIVQKISYICTSDEFQALKKELETLYRRYGTEQPAISAFQDALYTLLVQEEIDLLRSRAY' A
#
# COMPACT_ATOMS: atom_id res chain seq x y z
N MET A 1 30.00 24.11 8.68
CA MET A 1 28.71 24.29 9.37
C MET A 1 27.81 23.15 8.93
N ALA A 2 27.49 22.23 9.83
CA ALA A 2 26.63 21.09 9.52
C ALA A 2 25.19 21.59 9.47
N GLN A 3 24.62 21.65 8.27
CA GLN A 3 23.23 22.01 8.05
C GLN A 3 22.37 20.89 8.63
N PRO A 4 21.35 21.18 9.46
CA PRO A 4 20.54 20.13 10.04
C PRO A 4 19.68 19.56 8.91
N VAL A 5 19.93 18.29 8.56
CA VAL A 5 19.11 17.52 7.62
C VAL A 5 17.80 17.22 8.35
N ILE A 6 16.97 18.25 8.50
CA ILE A 6 15.66 18.15 9.13
C ILE A 6 14.74 17.41 8.16
N ASP A 7 14.42 16.17 8.53
CA ASP A 7 13.04 15.63 8.58
C ASP A 7 12.30 15.39 7.25
N ASP A 8 12.79 15.81 6.07
CA ASP A 8 12.06 15.61 4.80
C ASP A 8 11.74 14.13 4.50
N SER A 9 12.69 13.23 4.72
CA SER A 9 12.48 11.78 4.53
C SER A 9 11.45 11.20 5.52
N HIS A 10 11.41 11.74 6.74
CA HIS A 10 10.47 11.32 7.78
C HIS A 10 9.06 11.86 7.52
N HIS A 11 8.94 13.09 7.01
CA HIS A 11 7.69 13.66 6.55
C HIS A 11 7.08 12.87 5.38
N GLU A 12 7.89 12.49 4.39
CA GLU A 12 7.43 11.66 3.28
C GLU A 12 7.00 10.26 3.72
N LEU A 13 7.78 9.62 4.60
CA LEU A 13 7.39 8.32 5.18
C LEU A 13 6.06 8.42 5.92
N ARG A 14 5.86 9.48 6.71
CA ARG A 14 4.62 9.71 7.45
C ARG A 14 3.43 9.92 6.51
N ARG A 15 3.63 10.65 5.40
CA ARG A 15 2.61 10.85 4.36
C ARG A 15 2.23 9.53 3.69
N ILE A 16 3.21 8.69 3.37
CA ILE A 16 2.97 7.35 2.79
C ILE A 16 2.17 6.47 3.76
N VAL A 17 2.55 6.42 5.04
CA VAL A 17 1.83 5.65 6.07
C VAL A 17 0.39 6.12 6.21
N GLN A 18 0.14 7.43 6.19
CA GLN A 18 -1.21 7.98 6.21
C GLN A 18 -2.04 7.52 5.02
N LYS A 19 -1.49 7.58 3.80
CA LYS A 19 -2.21 7.13 2.60
C LYS A 19 -2.49 5.62 2.62
N ILE A 20 -1.49 4.81 2.95
CA ILE A 20 -1.64 3.35 3.03
C ILE A 20 -2.68 2.98 4.10
N SER A 21 -2.64 3.63 5.27
CA SER A 21 -3.63 3.36 6.32
C SER A 21 -5.05 3.72 5.88
N TYR A 22 -5.24 4.87 5.21
CA TYR A 22 -6.54 5.25 4.66
C TYR A 22 -7.07 4.19 3.68
N ILE A 23 -6.24 3.77 2.72
CA ILE A 23 -6.58 2.70 1.77
C ILE A 23 -6.93 1.41 2.52
N CYS A 24 -6.08 0.94 3.42
CA CYS A 24 -6.31 -0.30 4.16
C CYS A 24 -7.59 -0.27 5.02
N THR A 25 -8.06 0.91 5.41
CA THR A 25 -9.32 1.06 6.15
C THR A 25 -10.54 1.32 5.27
N SER A 26 -10.37 1.50 3.96
CA SER A 26 -11.49 1.78 3.06
C SER A 26 -12.34 0.54 2.80
N ASP A 27 -13.64 0.75 2.63
CA ASP A 27 -14.58 -0.33 2.28
C ASP A 27 -14.24 -0.95 0.91
N GLU A 28 -13.78 -0.12 -0.03
CA GLU A 28 -13.32 -0.54 -1.36
C GLU A 28 -12.17 -1.56 -1.26
N PHE A 29 -11.16 -1.27 -0.44
CA PHE A 29 -10.05 -2.17 -0.21
C PHE A 29 -10.51 -3.48 0.45
N GLN A 30 -11.34 -3.40 1.49
CA GLN A 30 -11.79 -4.59 2.21
C GLN A 30 -12.66 -5.49 1.32
N ALA A 31 -13.49 -4.90 0.47
CA ALA A 31 -14.29 -5.63 -0.52
C ALA A 31 -13.39 -6.31 -1.55
N LEU A 32 -12.49 -5.56 -2.20
CA LEU A 32 -11.58 -6.10 -3.21
C LEU A 32 -10.70 -7.23 -2.66
N LYS A 33 -10.10 -7.03 -1.48
CA LYS A 33 -9.30 -8.06 -0.80
C LYS A 33 -10.09 -9.33 -0.57
N LYS A 34 -11.35 -9.22 -0.12
CA LYS A 34 -12.21 -10.39 0.15
C LYS A 34 -12.56 -11.15 -1.13
N GLU A 35 -12.82 -10.43 -2.22
CA GLU A 35 -13.09 -11.03 -3.53
C GLU A 35 -11.86 -11.77 -4.06
N LEU A 36 -10.69 -11.13 -4.03
CA LEU A 36 -9.42 -11.73 -4.44
C LEU A 36 -9.05 -12.94 -3.57
N GLU A 37 -9.23 -12.85 -2.25
CA GLU A 37 -8.94 -13.97 -1.36
C GLU A 37 -9.85 -15.18 -1.65
N THR A 38 -11.14 -14.92 -1.90
CA THR A 38 -12.09 -15.96 -2.30
C THR A 38 -11.67 -16.61 -3.61
N LEU A 39 -11.18 -15.81 -4.57
CA LEU A 39 -10.67 -16.29 -5.84
C LEU A 39 -9.41 -17.14 -5.64
N TYR A 40 -8.40 -16.65 -4.93
CA TYR A 40 -7.14 -17.35 -4.68
C TYR A 40 -7.32 -18.65 -3.90
N ARG A 41 -8.26 -18.70 -2.94
CA ARG A 41 -8.64 -19.96 -2.27
C ARG A 41 -9.20 -20.99 -3.25
N ARG A 42 -9.99 -20.58 -4.24
CA ARG A 42 -10.57 -21.49 -5.25
C ARG A 42 -9.52 -22.03 -6.22
N TYR A 43 -8.49 -21.23 -6.54
CA TYR A 43 -7.41 -21.62 -7.45
C TYR A 43 -6.25 -22.35 -6.78
N GLY A 44 -6.28 -22.52 -5.45
CA GLY A 44 -5.21 -23.24 -4.73
C GLY A 44 -3.91 -22.44 -4.62
N THR A 45 -3.98 -21.10 -4.66
CA THR A 45 -2.82 -20.23 -4.47
C THR A 45 -2.22 -20.42 -3.07
N GLU A 46 -0.89 -20.42 -2.97
CA GLU A 46 -0.21 -20.41 -1.67
C GLU A 46 -0.49 -19.08 -0.94
N GLN A 47 -0.89 -19.15 0.33
CA GLN A 47 -1.17 -17.99 1.18
C GLN A 47 -2.18 -16.99 0.56
N PRO A 48 -3.41 -17.43 0.23
CA PRO A 48 -4.37 -16.65 -0.55
C PRO A 48 -4.73 -15.30 0.08
N ALA A 49 -4.71 -15.21 1.42
CA ALA A 49 -4.96 -13.96 2.14
C ALA A 49 -3.85 -12.91 1.93
N ILE A 50 -2.59 -13.35 1.87
CA ILE A 50 -1.43 -12.46 1.69
C ILE A 50 -1.38 -11.98 0.24
N SER A 51 -1.57 -12.88 -0.73
CA SER A 51 -1.64 -12.50 -2.15
C SER A 51 -2.80 -11.52 -2.41
N ALA A 52 -3.99 -11.81 -1.87
CA ALA A 52 -5.14 -10.91 -2.02
C ALA A 52 -4.92 -9.54 -1.41
N PHE A 53 -4.25 -9.47 -0.25
CA PHE A 53 -3.89 -8.21 0.37
C PHE A 53 -2.91 -7.42 -0.49
N GLN A 54 -1.85 -8.07 -0.97
CA GLN A 54 -0.82 -7.43 -1.80
C GLN A 54 -1.41 -6.88 -3.10
N ASP A 55 -2.24 -7.67 -3.78
CA ASP A 55 -2.83 -7.28 -5.05
C ASP A 55 -3.88 -6.17 -4.87
N ALA A 56 -4.76 -6.29 -3.87
CA ALA A 56 -5.74 -5.24 -3.58
C ALA A 56 -5.05 -3.91 -3.23
N LEU A 57 -3.97 -3.96 -2.44
CA LEU A 57 -3.24 -2.76 -2.05
C LEU A 57 -2.51 -2.16 -3.25
N TYR A 58 -1.87 -2.98 -4.07
CA TYR A 58 -1.20 -2.54 -5.29
C TYR A 58 -2.17 -1.86 -6.26
N THR A 59 -3.33 -2.46 -6.51
CA THR A 59 -4.37 -1.90 -7.38
C THR A 59 -4.79 -0.51 -6.91
N LEU A 60 -5.08 -0.33 -5.61
CA LEU A 60 -5.53 0.95 -5.09
C LEU A 60 -4.41 2.00 -4.99
N LEU A 61 -3.17 1.59 -4.73
CA LEU A 61 -2.02 2.49 -4.78
C LEU A 61 -1.81 3.06 -6.18
N VAL A 62 -1.98 2.23 -7.23
CA VAL A 62 -1.90 2.68 -8.62
C VAL A 62 -3.06 3.60 -8.97
N GLN A 63 -4.29 3.26 -8.52
CA GLN A 63 -5.49 4.08 -8.73
C GLN A 63 -5.39 5.48 -8.12
N GLU A 64 -4.76 5.60 -6.94
CA GLU A 64 -4.53 6.88 -6.27
C GLU A 64 -3.22 7.59 -6.70
N GLU A 65 -2.52 7.08 -7.71
CA GLU A 65 -1.23 7.60 -8.20
C GLU A 65 -0.21 7.78 -7.05
N ILE A 66 -0.17 6.84 -6.10
CA ILE A 66 0.74 6.91 -4.95
C ILE A 66 2.12 6.45 -5.39
N ASP A 67 2.97 7.42 -5.76
CA ASP A 67 4.37 7.20 -6.08
C ASP A 67 5.20 6.84 -4.84
N LEU A 68 5.30 5.55 -4.55
CA LEU A 68 6.20 5.03 -3.51
C LEU A 68 7.69 5.10 -3.91
N LEU A 69 8.00 5.25 -5.20
CA LEU A 69 9.38 5.26 -5.71
C LEU A 69 10.02 6.66 -5.63
N ARG A 70 9.23 7.73 -5.59
CA ARG A 70 9.76 9.09 -5.38
C ARG A 70 10.45 9.25 -4.02
N SER A 71 10.05 8.48 -3.00
CA SER A 71 10.66 8.54 -1.67
C SER A 71 12.05 7.86 -1.58
N ARG A 72 12.51 7.19 -2.64
CA ARG A 72 13.82 6.50 -2.70
C ARG A 72 14.89 7.24 -3.49
N ALA A 73 14.55 8.39 -4.10
CA ALA A 73 15.43 9.10 -5.03
C ALA A 73 16.19 10.31 -4.42
N TYR A 74 16.24 10.45 -3.10
CA TYR A 74 16.97 11.51 -2.40
C TYR A 74 17.90 10.95 -1.33
#